data_AF-A0A2N3VRM2-F1
#
_entry.id   AF-A0A2N3VRM2-F1
#
_cell.length_a   1.000
_cell.length_b   1.000
_cell.length_c   1.000
_cell.angle_alpha   90.00
_cell.angle_beta   90.00
_cell.angle_gamma   90.00
#
_symmetry.space_group_name_H-M   'P 1'
#
loop_
_entity.id
_entity.type
_entity.pdbx_description
1 polymer ?
#
loop_
_entity_poly.entity_id
_entity_poly.type
_entity_poly.pdbx_seq_one_letter_code
_entity_poly.pdbx_strand_id
1 'polypeptide(L)'
;MTHLTTADHPQTRRAIRALSLPALIRVVTEIDDNGPISRRRGSLQSTFDDLSAPQLRHAIDRARDFGLIHGDEDERVRYRLTDSGEDLAEVYDTAARWARAHQFPTLAGDFVTRVQHTLDLLGHAPALAHAAARLGNSYGMVVPGGAVLDGEAIAALEGPQRVLAAWLKAHAYVLHYTALGSLRAADEWEPAA
;
A
#
# COMPACT_ATOMS: atom_id res chain seq x y z
N MET A 1 -21.98 1.60 18.10
CA MET A 1 -20.68 2.29 17.95
C MET A 1 -19.58 1.32 18.36
N THR A 2 -19.02 0.59 17.39
CA THR A 2 -17.92 -0.38 17.60
C THR A 2 -17.21 -0.59 16.27
N HIS A 3 -16.51 0.43 15.80
CA HIS A 3 -15.66 0.36 14.60
C HIS A 3 -14.34 1.00 14.96
N LEU A 4 -13.34 0.20 15.34
CA LEU A 4 -11.90 0.58 15.37
C LEU A 4 -10.96 -0.56 15.82
N THR A 5 -11.45 -1.76 16.13
CA THR A 5 -10.59 -2.88 16.59
C THR A 5 -9.81 -3.61 15.48
N THR A 6 -10.01 -3.29 14.21
CA THR A 6 -9.37 -4.02 13.09
C THR A 6 -7.94 -3.57 12.76
N ALA A 7 -7.51 -2.41 13.29
CA ALA A 7 -6.18 -1.83 13.00
C ALA A 7 -5.05 -2.35 13.91
N ASP A 8 -5.35 -2.97 15.05
CA ASP A 8 -4.32 -3.47 15.99
C ASP A 8 -3.82 -4.88 15.66
N HIS A 9 -4.40 -5.55 14.67
CA HIS A 9 -4.04 -6.91 14.33
C HIS A 9 -2.70 -6.94 13.57
N PRO A 10 -1.68 -7.70 14.01
CA PRO A 10 -0.36 -7.72 13.37
C PRO A 10 -0.40 -8.10 11.89
N GLN A 11 -1.41 -8.88 11.48
CA GLN A 11 -1.72 -9.26 10.11
C GLN A 11 -2.12 -8.03 9.26
N THR A 12 -2.91 -7.11 9.82
CA THR A 12 -3.28 -5.86 9.16
C THR A 12 -2.04 -5.02 8.87
N ARG A 13 -1.15 -4.85 9.86
CA ARG A 13 0.12 -4.12 9.66
C ARG A 13 1.02 -4.76 8.61
N ARG A 14 1.09 -6.10 8.59
CA ARG A 14 1.86 -6.84 7.58
C ARG A 14 1.28 -6.66 6.18
N ALA A 15 -0.05 -6.70 6.04
CA ALA A 15 -0.71 -6.44 4.77
C ALA A 15 -0.46 -5.01 4.30
N ILE A 16 -0.63 -4.01 5.17
CA ILE A 16 -0.33 -2.61 4.85
C ILE A 16 1.13 -2.46 4.39
N ARG A 17 2.09 -3.05 5.11
CA ARG A 17 3.50 -3.02 4.69
C ARG A 17 3.73 -3.66 3.32
N ALA A 18 3.03 -4.76 3.02
CA ALA A 18 3.15 -5.43 1.73
C ALA A 18 2.53 -4.61 0.58
N LEU A 19 1.40 -3.93 0.84
CA LEU A 19 0.75 -3.00 -0.09
C LEU A 19 1.59 -1.73 -0.29
N SER A 20 2.36 -1.32 0.73
CA SER A 20 3.22 -0.12 0.68
C SER A 20 4.53 -0.32 -0.10
N LEU A 21 4.73 -1.46 -0.76
CA LEU A 21 5.94 -1.69 -1.56
C LEU A 21 5.96 -0.70 -2.75
N PRO A 22 7.01 0.12 -2.93
CA PRO A 22 7.07 1.11 -4.01
C PRO A 22 6.84 0.53 -5.41
N ALA A 23 7.47 -0.61 -5.70
CA ALA A 23 7.32 -1.28 -6.99
C ALA A 23 5.89 -1.80 -7.23
N LEU A 24 5.15 -2.19 -6.17
CA LEU A 24 3.76 -2.60 -6.28
C LEU A 24 2.85 -1.40 -6.56
N ILE A 25 3.04 -0.30 -5.83
CA ILE A 25 2.32 0.97 -6.04
C ILE A 25 2.51 1.41 -7.49
N ARG A 26 3.76 1.43 -7.97
CA ARG A 26 4.11 1.79 -9.34
C ARG A 26 3.39 0.93 -10.38
N VAL A 27 3.37 -0.40 -10.20
CA VAL A 27 2.72 -1.35 -11.12
C VAL A 27 1.20 -1.15 -11.17
N VAL A 28 0.54 -1.08 -10.01
CA VAL A 28 -0.93 -0.92 -9.95
C VAL A 28 -1.34 0.40 -10.59
N THR A 29 -0.69 1.49 -10.19
CA THR A 29 -1.01 2.83 -10.70
C THR A 29 -0.73 2.96 -12.20
N GLU A 30 0.35 2.34 -12.71
CA GLU A 30 0.63 2.35 -14.15
C GLU A 30 -0.51 1.74 -14.97
N ILE A 31 -1.05 0.61 -14.50
CA ILE A 31 -2.13 -0.10 -15.20
C ILE A 31 -3.45 0.65 -15.05
N ASP A 32 -3.68 1.29 -13.90
CA ASP A 32 -4.85 2.15 -13.67
C ASP A 32 -4.85 3.36 -14.63
N ASP A 33 -3.73 4.09 -14.67
CA ASP A 33 -3.60 5.33 -15.47
C ASP A 33 -3.57 5.07 -16.98
N ASN A 34 -2.93 3.99 -17.42
CA ASN A 34 -2.65 3.75 -18.85
C ASN A 34 -3.42 2.57 -19.44
N GLY A 35 -4.20 1.87 -18.60
CA GLY A 35 -4.93 0.67 -18.97
C GLY A 35 -4.04 -0.58 -19.08
N PRO A 36 -4.60 -1.68 -19.61
CA PRO A 36 -3.92 -2.98 -19.67
C PRO A 36 -2.58 -2.97 -20.43
N ILE A 37 -1.56 -3.59 -19.83
CA ILE A 37 -0.26 -3.76 -20.47
C ILE A 37 -0.37 -4.83 -21.56
N SER A 38 -0.10 -4.46 -22.80
CA SER A 38 -0.16 -5.37 -23.95
C SER A 38 1.12 -6.18 -24.13
N ARG A 39 1.02 -7.45 -24.56
CA ARG A 39 2.20 -8.27 -24.95
C ARG A 39 2.94 -7.73 -26.18
N ARG A 40 2.27 -6.91 -27.00
CA ARG A 40 2.82 -6.30 -28.23
C ARG A 40 3.54 -4.97 -28.02
N ARG A 41 3.27 -4.25 -26.92
CA ARG A 41 3.92 -2.97 -26.61
C ARG A 41 5.28 -3.26 -25.95
N GLY A 42 6.27 -3.59 -26.78
CA GLY A 42 7.68 -3.64 -26.36
C GLY A 42 7.96 -4.52 -25.15
N SER A 43 9.03 -4.19 -24.44
CA SER A 43 9.42 -4.89 -23.22
C SER A 43 8.62 -4.35 -22.03
N LEU A 44 8.18 -5.24 -21.13
CA LEU A 44 7.62 -4.81 -19.84
C LEU A 44 8.61 -3.89 -19.08
N GLN A 45 9.91 -4.13 -19.27
CA GLN A 45 10.97 -3.33 -18.67
C GLN A 45 11.01 -1.89 -19.18
N SER A 46 10.55 -1.60 -20.40
CA SER A 46 10.50 -0.22 -20.91
C SER A 46 9.31 0.58 -20.35
N THR A 47 8.27 -0.09 -19.86
CA THR A 47 7.15 0.57 -19.16
C THR A 47 7.52 0.95 -17.72
N PHE A 48 8.44 0.18 -17.11
CA PHE A 48 8.91 0.34 -15.74
C PHE A 48 10.44 0.51 -15.74
N ASP A 49 10.93 1.50 -16.48
CA ASP A 49 12.37 1.75 -16.63
C ASP A 49 13.01 2.26 -15.33
N ASP A 50 12.19 2.77 -14.41
CA ASP A 50 12.54 3.14 -13.04
C ASP A 50 12.73 1.94 -12.09
N LEU A 51 12.26 0.74 -12.46
CA LEU A 51 12.36 -0.47 -11.66
C LEU A 51 13.41 -1.43 -12.22
N SER A 52 14.28 -1.99 -11.37
CA SER A 52 15.12 -3.11 -11.79
C SER A 52 14.29 -4.36 -12.11
N ALA A 53 14.77 -5.22 -13.00
CA ALA A 53 14.06 -6.45 -13.37
C ALA A 53 13.67 -7.35 -12.18
N PRO A 54 14.49 -7.51 -11.12
CA PRO A 54 14.09 -8.23 -9.91
C PRO A 54 12.95 -7.53 -9.13
N GLN A 55 12.98 -6.20 -9.01
CA GLN A 55 11.91 -5.44 -8.34
C GLN A 55 10.59 -5.56 -9.09
N LEU A 56 10.63 -5.43 -10.41
CA LEU A 56 9.47 -5.58 -11.27
C LEU A 56 8.88 -6.99 -11.18
N ARG A 57 9.73 -8.03 -11.26
CA ARG A 57 9.28 -9.42 -11.09
C ARG A 57 8.60 -9.62 -9.73
N HIS A 58 9.24 -9.17 -8.66
CA HIS A 58 8.71 -9.31 -7.31
C HIS A 58 7.37 -8.59 -7.12
N ALA A 59 7.23 -7.39 -7.70
CA ALA A 59 5.97 -6.63 -7.67
C ALA A 59 4.85 -7.35 -8.42
N ILE A 60 5.14 -7.90 -9.61
CA ILE A 60 4.18 -8.65 -10.41
C ILE A 60 3.74 -9.94 -9.71
N ASP A 61 4.67 -10.70 -9.13
CA ASP A 61 4.36 -11.92 -8.39
C ASP A 61 3.46 -11.60 -7.20
N ARG A 62 3.81 -10.55 -6.43
CA ARG A 62 2.96 -10.09 -5.33
C ARG A 62 1.59 -9.60 -5.78
N ALA A 63 1.51 -8.88 -6.90
CA ALA A 63 0.25 -8.40 -7.43
C ALA A 63 -0.67 -9.56 -7.84
N ARG A 64 -0.11 -10.64 -8.40
CA ARG A 64 -0.85 -11.88 -8.69
C ARG A 64 -1.30 -12.60 -7.43
N ASP A 65 -0.41 -12.72 -6.44
CA ASP A 65 -0.72 -13.38 -5.17
C ASP A 65 -1.84 -12.68 -4.40
N PHE A 66 -1.92 -11.35 -4.51
CA PHE A 66 -2.99 -10.53 -3.95
C PHE A 66 -4.21 -10.44 -4.87
N GLY A 67 -4.19 -11.10 -6.03
CA GLY A 67 -5.29 -11.07 -6.99
C GLY A 67 -5.58 -9.67 -7.55
N LEU A 68 -4.60 -8.77 -7.53
CA LEU A 68 -4.73 -7.37 -7.99
C LEU A 68 -4.64 -7.27 -9.51
N ILE A 69 -3.86 -8.15 -10.10
CA ILE A 69 -3.72 -8.26 -11.55
C ILE A 69 -4.03 -9.68 -11.98
N HIS A 70 -4.57 -9.80 -13.18
CA HIS A 70 -4.56 -11.07 -13.89
C HIS A 70 -3.90 -10.90 -15.25
N GLY A 71 -3.30 -11.99 -15.72
CA GLY A 71 -2.88 -12.12 -17.10
C GLY A 71 -3.83 -13.08 -17.79
N ASP A 72 -4.15 -12.80 -19.05
CA ASP A 72 -4.81 -13.77 -19.91
C ASP A 72 -3.73 -14.36 -20.82
N GLU A 73 -3.70 -15.70 -20.92
CA GLU A 73 -2.72 -16.40 -21.75
C GLU A 73 -3.10 -16.40 -23.23
N ASP A 74 -4.40 -16.32 -23.52
CA ASP A 74 -4.96 -16.35 -24.86
C ASP A 74 -5.17 -14.94 -25.45
N GLU A 75 -5.26 -13.92 -24.60
CA GLU A 75 -5.38 -12.53 -25.06
C GLU A 75 -4.04 -11.82 -25.29
N ARG A 76 -4.11 -10.74 -26.09
CA ARG A 76 -2.98 -9.83 -26.35
C ARG A 76 -2.57 -9.02 -25.12
N VAL A 77 -3.31 -9.12 -24.02
CA VAL A 77 -3.08 -8.43 -22.76
C VAL A 77 -2.15 -9.27 -21.89
N ARG A 78 -1.05 -8.67 -21.44
CA ARG A 78 -0.11 -9.28 -20.50
C ARG A 78 -0.62 -9.18 -19.07
N TYR A 79 -1.05 -7.97 -18.68
CA TYR A 79 -1.57 -7.68 -17.34
C TYR A 79 -2.69 -6.65 -17.41
N ARG A 80 -3.74 -6.86 -16.61
CA ARG A 80 -4.79 -5.88 -16.31
C ARG A 80 -5.16 -5.95 -14.84
N LEU A 81 -5.68 -4.85 -14.31
CA LEU A 81 -6.27 -4.85 -12.98
C LEU A 81 -7.51 -5.76 -12.95
N THR A 82 -7.71 -6.41 -11.82
CA THR A 82 -8.99 -6.98 -11.39
C THR A 82 -9.78 -5.90 -10.66
N ASP A 83 -11.04 -6.17 -10.31
CA ASP A 83 -11.84 -5.29 -9.44
C ASP A 83 -11.09 -4.95 -8.13
N SER A 84 -10.41 -5.95 -7.52
CA SER A 84 -9.60 -5.71 -6.31
C SER A 84 -8.40 -4.80 -6.56
N GLY A 85 -7.81 -4.88 -7.76
CA GLY A 85 -6.73 -4.00 -8.20
C GLY A 85 -7.19 -2.56 -8.44
N GLU A 86 -8.35 -2.39 -9.06
CA GLU A 86 -8.99 -1.07 -9.28
C GLU A 86 -9.37 -0.44 -7.93
N ASP A 87 -10.00 -1.20 -7.03
CA ASP A 87 -10.32 -0.73 -5.68
C ASP A 87 -9.04 -0.36 -4.89
N LEU A 88 -7.92 -1.05 -5.12
CA LEU A 88 -6.63 -0.70 -4.49
C LEU A 88 -6.04 0.58 -5.08
N ALA A 89 -6.22 0.83 -6.38
CA ALA A 89 -5.82 2.09 -6.99
C ALA A 89 -6.56 3.27 -6.34
N GLU A 90 -7.86 3.13 -6.03
CA GLU A 90 -8.61 4.15 -5.29
C GLU A 90 -8.02 4.42 -3.88
N VAL A 91 -7.57 3.37 -3.18
CA VAL A 91 -6.86 3.51 -1.90
C VAL A 91 -5.58 4.34 -2.08
N TYR A 92 -4.79 4.04 -3.11
CA TYR A 92 -3.54 4.76 -3.40
C TYR A 92 -3.80 6.22 -3.76
N ASP A 93 -4.80 6.48 -4.60
CA ASP A 93 -5.21 7.83 -4.96
C ASP A 93 -5.67 8.65 -3.76
N THR A 94 -6.46 8.04 -2.89
CA THR A 94 -6.93 8.69 -1.66
C THR A 94 -5.77 9.01 -0.72
N ALA A 95 -4.79 8.10 -0.60
CA ALA A 95 -3.58 8.31 0.16
C ALA A 95 -2.72 9.44 -0.42
N ALA A 96 -2.48 9.44 -1.75
CA ALA A 96 -1.70 10.46 -2.44
C ALA A 96 -2.36 11.86 -2.34
N ARG A 97 -3.69 11.92 -2.45
CA ARG A 97 -4.47 13.15 -2.34
C ARG A 97 -4.36 13.76 -0.95
N TRP A 98 -4.52 12.95 0.10
CA TRP A 98 -4.29 13.40 1.48
C TRP A 98 -2.85 13.89 1.67
N ALA A 99 -1.88 13.10 1.24
CA ALA A 99 -0.46 13.43 1.37
C ALA A 99 -0.10 14.74 0.66
N ARG A 100 -0.69 15.01 -0.51
CA ARG A 100 -0.49 16.25 -1.24
C ARG A 100 -1.11 17.45 -0.51
N ALA A 101 -2.31 17.31 0.03
CA ALA A 101 -3.00 18.36 0.77
C ALA A 101 -2.22 18.78 2.03
N HIS A 102 -1.56 17.82 2.70
CA HIS A 102 -0.79 18.06 3.92
C HIS A 102 0.73 18.08 3.72
N GLN A 103 1.20 18.17 2.46
CA GLN A 103 2.62 18.25 2.10
C GLN A 103 3.48 17.13 2.70
N PHE A 104 2.88 15.95 2.89
CA PHE A 104 3.49 14.78 3.52
C PHE A 104 4.06 13.81 2.47
N PRO A 105 5.18 13.11 2.71
CA PRO A 105 6.13 13.36 3.81
C PRO A 105 6.93 14.66 3.62
N THR A 106 7.03 15.11 2.37
CA THR A 106 7.60 16.40 1.98
C THR A 106 6.81 17.01 0.83
N LEU A 107 7.03 18.30 0.57
CA LEU A 107 6.43 18.99 -0.57
C LEU A 107 6.86 18.40 -1.93
N ALA A 108 8.10 17.90 -2.04
CA ALA A 108 8.67 17.39 -3.29
C ALA A 108 8.43 15.90 -3.55
N GLY A 109 7.77 15.18 -2.63
CA GLY A 109 7.50 13.75 -2.79
C GLY A 109 6.65 13.47 -4.05
N ASP A 110 7.07 12.46 -4.82
CA ASP A 110 6.29 11.92 -5.93
C ASP A 110 5.08 11.10 -5.44
N PHE A 111 4.26 10.62 -6.38
CA PHE A 111 3.07 9.84 -6.06
C PHE A 111 3.41 8.59 -5.23
N VAL A 112 4.39 7.80 -5.66
CA VAL A 112 4.77 6.54 -5.00
C VAL A 112 5.23 6.79 -3.56
N THR A 113 6.08 7.80 -3.35
CA THR A 113 6.57 8.21 -2.03
C THR A 113 5.41 8.64 -1.13
N ARG A 114 4.48 9.44 -1.65
CA ARG A 114 3.30 9.90 -0.89
C ARG A 114 2.41 8.75 -0.45
N VAL A 115 2.12 7.82 -1.36
CA VAL A 115 1.31 6.64 -1.05
C VAL A 115 2.01 5.77 -0.02
N GLN A 116 3.28 5.42 -0.25
CA GLN A 116 4.05 4.57 0.66
C GLN A 116 4.05 5.12 2.08
N HIS A 117 4.44 6.39 2.25
CA HIS A 117 4.53 6.99 3.57
C HIS A 117 3.17 7.13 4.26
N THR A 118 2.10 7.39 3.49
CA THR A 118 0.74 7.50 4.05
C THR A 118 0.23 6.14 4.50
N LEU A 119 0.46 5.08 3.72
CA LEU A 119 0.10 3.72 4.12
C LEU A 119 0.92 3.25 5.31
N ASP A 120 2.23 3.50 5.33
CA ASP A 120 3.08 3.23 6.50
C ASP A 120 2.54 3.95 7.74
N LEU A 121 2.12 5.21 7.61
CA LEU A 121 1.49 5.97 8.69
C LEU A 121 0.19 5.31 9.18
N LEU A 122 -0.68 4.89 8.27
CA LEU A 122 -1.92 4.17 8.60
C LEU A 122 -1.66 2.82 9.28
N GLY A 123 -0.57 2.14 8.94
CA GLY A 123 -0.10 0.94 9.64
C GLY A 123 0.24 1.18 11.11
N HIS A 124 0.50 2.44 11.50
CA HIS A 124 0.78 2.85 12.88
C HIS A 124 -0.40 3.60 13.53
N ALA A 125 -1.57 3.70 12.89
CA ALA A 125 -2.70 4.51 13.35
C ALA A 125 -3.13 4.29 14.82
N PRO A 126 -3.14 3.06 15.38
CA PRO A 126 -3.43 2.86 16.79
C PRO A 126 -2.44 3.59 17.71
N ALA A 127 -1.15 3.56 17.40
CA ALA A 127 -0.13 4.27 18.16
C ALA A 127 -0.26 5.80 18.01
N LEU A 128 -0.67 6.27 16.83
CA LEU A 128 -0.94 7.69 16.57
C LEU A 128 -2.11 8.20 17.42
N ALA A 129 -3.22 7.45 17.48
CA ALA A 129 -4.38 7.83 18.29
C ALA A 129 -4.05 7.91 19.79
N HIS A 130 -3.27 6.95 20.30
CA HIS A 130 -2.78 6.97 21.69
C HIS A 130 -1.79 8.11 21.95
N ALA A 131 -0.99 8.52 20.96
CA ALA A 131 -0.07 9.65 21.09
C ALA A 131 -0.83 10.98 21.08
N ALA A 132 -1.77 11.16 20.15
CA ALA A 132 -2.63 12.35 20.05
C ALA A 132 -3.44 12.57 21.34
N ALA A 133 -4.00 11.51 21.92
CA ALA A 133 -4.73 11.59 23.19
C ALA A 133 -3.87 12.03 24.38
N ARG A 134 -2.55 11.77 24.33
CA ARG A 134 -1.59 12.15 25.39
C ARG A 134 -1.01 13.55 25.22
N LEU A 135 -0.89 14.04 23.98
CA LEU A 135 -0.23 15.31 23.66
C LEU A 135 -1.15 16.53 23.76
N GLY A 136 -2.48 16.34 23.69
CA GLY A 136 -3.42 17.47 23.67
C GLY A 136 -3.22 18.38 22.44
N ASN A 137 -3.73 19.62 22.49
CA ASN A 137 -3.80 20.55 21.35
C ASN A 137 -2.48 21.24 20.94
N SER A 138 -1.29 20.72 21.26
CA SER A 138 -0.04 21.47 21.05
C SER A 138 1.07 20.74 20.29
N TYR A 139 1.61 21.43 19.28
CA TYR A 139 2.85 21.23 18.50
C TYR A 139 2.99 19.98 17.62
N GLY A 140 1.88 19.44 17.11
CA GLY A 140 1.92 18.39 16.11
C GLY A 140 2.60 17.09 16.57
N MET A 141 2.48 16.06 15.77
CA MET A 141 3.00 14.73 16.08
C MET A 141 4.15 14.42 15.14
N VAL A 142 5.31 14.12 15.71
CA VAL A 142 6.43 13.56 14.94
C VAL A 142 6.06 12.14 14.56
N VAL A 143 5.96 11.88 13.27
CA VAL A 143 5.64 10.55 12.72
C VAL A 143 6.90 9.85 12.20
N PRO A 144 6.87 8.52 12.00
CA PRO A 144 7.98 7.82 11.37
C PRO A 144 8.41 8.51 10.08
N GLY A 145 9.71 8.79 9.94
CA GLY A 145 10.26 9.61 8.85
C GLY A 145 10.51 11.09 9.21
N GLY A 146 10.22 11.50 10.45
CA GLY A 146 10.63 12.81 10.99
C GLY A 146 9.74 13.99 10.60
N ALA A 147 8.68 13.75 9.82
CA ALA A 147 7.68 14.77 9.52
C ALA A 147 6.83 15.08 10.75
N VAL A 148 6.33 16.32 10.84
CA VAL A 148 5.44 16.78 11.90
C VAL A 148 4.05 16.98 11.29
N LEU A 149 3.06 16.25 11.80
CA LEU A 149 1.66 16.40 11.41
C LEU A 149 0.91 17.25 12.43
N ASP A 150 0.17 18.25 11.98
CA ASP A 150 -0.75 18.99 12.85
C ASP A 150 -2.05 18.20 13.10
N GLY A 151 -2.92 18.73 13.97
CA GLY A 151 -4.18 18.08 14.32
C GLY A 151 -5.15 17.96 13.15
N GLU A 152 -5.11 18.90 12.19
CA GLU A 152 -5.96 18.86 11.00
C GLU A 152 -5.54 17.71 10.07
N ALA A 153 -4.23 17.57 9.81
CA ALA A 153 -3.67 16.48 9.03
C ALA A 153 -4.00 15.12 9.66
N ILE A 154 -3.90 15.01 10.98
CA ILE A 154 -4.26 13.78 11.71
C ILE A 154 -5.76 13.49 11.58
N ALA A 155 -6.63 14.47 11.75
CA ALA A 155 -8.07 14.27 11.59
C ALA A 155 -8.44 13.87 10.15
N ALA A 156 -7.78 14.47 9.15
CA ALA A 156 -8.00 14.18 7.74
C ALA A 156 -7.58 12.75 7.32
N LEU A 157 -6.78 12.04 8.14
CA LEU A 157 -6.44 10.63 7.89
C LEU A 157 -7.64 9.68 7.96
N GLU A 158 -8.77 10.13 8.51
CA GLU A 158 -9.99 9.32 8.57
C GLU A 158 -10.43 8.87 7.17
N GLY A 159 -10.26 9.71 6.14
CA GLY A 159 -10.58 9.38 4.75
C GLY A 159 -9.75 8.20 4.23
N PRO A 160 -8.40 8.34 4.13
CA PRO A 160 -7.51 7.24 3.77
C PRO A 160 -7.72 5.98 4.63
N GLN A 161 -7.91 6.13 5.95
CA GLN A 161 -8.15 5.01 6.86
C GLN A 161 -9.43 4.25 6.51
N ARG A 162 -10.51 4.97 6.18
CA ARG A 162 -11.82 4.38 5.86
C ARG A 162 -11.76 3.57 4.56
N VAL A 163 -11.15 4.11 3.51
CA VAL A 163 -11.03 3.43 2.20
C VAL A 163 -10.13 2.20 2.33
N LEU A 164 -8.98 2.32 3.00
CA LEU A 164 -8.10 1.17 3.27
C LEU A 164 -8.80 0.08 4.10
N ALA A 165 -9.55 0.45 5.14
CA ALA A 165 -10.29 -0.51 5.95
C ALA A 165 -11.42 -1.20 5.16
N ALA A 166 -12.10 -0.47 4.27
CA ALA A 166 -13.11 -1.04 3.38
C ALA A 166 -12.48 -2.06 2.42
N TRP A 167 -11.36 -1.71 1.80
CA TRP A 167 -10.61 -2.59 0.89
C TRP A 167 -10.14 -3.87 1.61
N LEU A 168 -9.49 -3.74 2.77
CA LEU A 168 -9.02 -4.89 3.55
C LEU A 168 -10.16 -5.81 4.00
N LYS A 169 -11.35 -5.24 4.26
CA LYS A 169 -12.55 -6.01 4.60
C LYS A 169 -13.10 -6.76 3.39
N ALA A 170 -13.14 -6.13 2.22
CA ALA A 170 -13.59 -6.75 0.97
C ALA A 170 -12.64 -7.85 0.49
N HIS A 171 -11.32 -7.67 0.70
CA HIS A 171 -10.27 -8.56 0.21
C HIS A 171 -9.53 -9.27 1.35
N ALA A 172 -10.28 -9.82 2.30
CA ALA A 172 -9.73 -10.44 3.51
C ALA A 172 -8.72 -11.58 3.24
N TYR A 173 -8.74 -12.20 2.06
CA TYR A 173 -7.76 -13.22 1.66
C TYR A 173 -6.32 -12.69 1.63
N VAL A 174 -6.11 -11.39 1.40
CA VAL A 174 -4.78 -10.74 1.44
C VAL A 174 -4.18 -10.78 2.86
N LEU A 175 -5.02 -10.65 3.89
CA LEU A 175 -4.60 -10.83 5.29
C LEU A 175 -4.13 -12.26 5.58
N HIS A 176 -4.75 -13.26 4.94
CA HIS A 176 -4.39 -14.66 5.10
C HIS A 176 -3.10 -14.99 4.36
N TYR A 177 -2.94 -14.49 3.13
CA TYR A 177 -1.71 -14.68 2.35
C TYR A 177 -0.48 -14.11 3.07
N THR A 178 -0.60 -12.91 3.61
CA THR A 178 0.52 -12.26 4.34
C THR A 178 0.84 -12.93 5.68
N ALA A 179 -0.15 -13.58 6.32
CA ALA A 179 0.10 -14.42 7.49
C ALA A 179 0.90 -15.70 7.12
N LEU A 180 0.55 -16.36 6.00
CA LEU A 180 1.20 -17.58 5.53
C LEU A 180 2.63 -17.32 5.02
N GLY A 181 2.86 -16.23 4.29
CA GLY A 181 4.21 -15.83 3.86
C GLY A 181 5.16 -15.58 5.04
N SER A 182 4.64 -15.12 6.18
CA SER A 182 5.42 -14.92 7.41
C SER A 182 5.80 -16.22 8.12
N LEU A 183 4.99 -17.28 8.01
CA LEU A 183 5.31 -18.59 8.55
C LEU A 183 6.43 -19.26 7.74
N ARG A 184 6.37 -19.13 6.41
CA ARG A 184 7.36 -19.70 5.51
C ARG A 184 8.75 -19.06 5.66
N ALA A 185 8.80 -17.75 5.87
CA ALA A 185 10.05 -17.04 6.15
C ALA A 185 10.64 -17.36 7.54
N ALA A 186 9.81 -17.83 8.49
CA ALA A 186 10.27 -18.26 9.81
C ALA A 186 10.82 -19.70 9.80
N ASP A 187 10.25 -20.59 8.97
CA ASP A 187 10.74 -21.97 8.78
C ASP A 187 12.06 -22.03 7.99
N GLU A 188 12.34 -21.06 7.11
CA GLU A 188 13.60 -21.02 6.35
C GLU A 188 14.84 -20.61 7.21
N TRP A 189 14.65 -20.29 8.49
CA TRP A 189 15.69 -19.80 9.40
C TRP A 189 16.01 -20.79 10.53
N GLU A 190 15.78 -22.10 10.33
CA GLU A 190 16.35 -23.13 11.19
C GLU A 190 17.82 -23.37 10.79
N PRO A 191 18.82 -22.95 11.59
CA PRO A 191 20.21 -23.25 11.28
C PRO A 191 20.40 -24.76 11.42
N ALA A 192 20.88 -25.39 10.34
CA ALA A 192 21.34 -26.77 10.38
C ALA A 192 22.38 -26.93 11.50
N ALA A 193 22.05 -27.77 12.48
CA ALA A 193 22.90 -28.14 13.61
C ALA A 193 24.13 -28.95 13.17
#